data_AF-A0A923WN87-F1
#
_entry.id   AF-A0A923WN87-F1
#
_cell.length_a   1.000
_cell.length_b   1.000
_cell.length_c   1.000
_cell.angle_alpha   90.00
_cell.angle_beta   90.00
_cell.angle_gamma   90.00
#
_symmetry.space_group_name_H-M   'P 1'
#
loop_
_entity.id
_entity.type
_entity.pdbx_description
1 polymer ?
#
loop_
_entity_poly.entity_id
_entity_poly.type
_entity_poly.pdbx_seq_one_letter_code
_entity_poly.pdbx_strand_id
1 'polypeptide(L)'
;YLRDAHEMRNVLLVEQPNGNYADTMVRQFYFDTWHYFQMQGLVKSSDARIAEIAEKSLKELTYHLRRSGDLIVRLGDGTAESHGKTQTAVNALWMYSGEAFIYDAIDEAMVALGVAPAAAGLRAAFLEHVAEIFAEATLAMPDPAAWMQQGGKKGRHSEHLGYILAEMQFLQRAYPGAEW
;
A
#
# COMPACT_ATOMS: atom_id res chain seq x y z
N TYR A 1 -9.81 15.64 9.55
CA TYR A 1 -8.79 16.21 10.44
C TYR A 1 -9.02 15.97 11.93
N LEU A 2 -10.20 15.50 12.36
CA LEU A 2 -10.51 15.33 13.79
C LEU A 2 -10.26 13.92 14.36
N ARG A 3 -10.03 12.92 13.49
CA ARG A 3 -9.73 11.55 13.94
C ARG A 3 -8.33 11.47 14.53
N ASP A 4 -8.19 10.82 15.68
CA ASP A 4 -6.89 10.46 16.27
C ASP A 4 -6.36 9.15 15.67
N ALA A 5 -5.12 8.76 16.01
CA ALA A 5 -4.42 7.61 15.45
C ALA A 5 -5.23 6.31 15.58
N HIS A 6 -5.85 6.06 16.73
CA HIS A 6 -6.64 4.84 16.96
C HIS A 6 -7.94 4.75 16.15
N GLU A 7 -8.35 5.85 15.51
CA GLU A 7 -9.51 5.93 14.61
C GLU A 7 -9.11 5.89 13.13
N MET A 8 -7.82 5.96 12.83
CA MET A 8 -7.30 5.73 11.49
C MET A 8 -7.33 4.24 11.15
N ARG A 9 -7.36 3.96 9.84
CA ARG A 9 -7.56 2.61 9.28
C ARG A 9 -6.63 2.36 8.09
N ASN A 10 -5.60 3.18 7.91
CA ASN A 10 -4.60 2.97 6.87
C ASN A 10 -3.76 1.72 7.17
N VAL A 11 -3.23 1.10 6.14
CA VAL A 11 -2.24 0.03 6.31
C VAL A 11 -0.94 0.58 6.89
N LEU A 12 -0.22 -0.25 7.63
CA LEU A 12 1.04 0.12 8.27
C LEU A 12 2.16 0.42 7.26
N LEU A 13 2.03 -0.08 6.03
CA LEU A 13 2.97 0.22 4.95
C LEU A 13 3.05 1.72 4.64
N VAL A 14 1.92 2.43 4.60
CA VAL A 14 1.88 3.82 4.13
C VAL A 14 2.25 4.87 5.19
N GLU A 15 2.43 4.44 6.44
CA GLU A 15 2.94 5.29 7.53
C GLU A 15 4.42 5.09 7.80
N GLN A 16 5.08 4.13 7.11
CA GLN A 16 6.53 3.97 7.22
C GLN A 16 7.23 5.27 6.77
N PRO A 17 8.35 5.67 7.42
CA PRO A 17 9.07 6.87 7.05
C PRO A 17 9.61 6.80 5.62
N ASN A 18 9.83 7.96 5.00
CA ASN A 18 10.32 8.02 3.62
C ASN A 18 11.72 7.42 3.45
N GLY A 19 12.60 7.54 4.46
CA GLY A 19 13.96 7.04 4.39
C GLY A 19 14.76 7.64 3.22
N ASN A 20 15.55 6.81 2.55
CA ASN A 20 16.19 7.16 1.30
C ASN A 20 15.25 6.91 0.10
N TYR A 21 15.68 7.28 -1.11
CA TYR A 21 14.83 7.16 -2.29
C TYR A 21 14.36 5.72 -2.58
N ALA A 22 15.19 4.72 -2.33
CA ALA A 22 14.81 3.31 -2.50
C ALA A 22 13.73 2.88 -1.50
N ASP A 23 13.80 3.34 -0.24
CA ASP A 23 12.76 3.07 0.77
C ASP A 23 11.40 3.62 0.33
N THR A 24 11.38 4.88 -0.11
CA THR A 24 10.18 5.52 -0.65
C THR A 24 9.64 4.78 -1.87
N MET A 25 10.52 4.42 -2.81
CA MET A 25 10.10 3.76 -4.06
C MET A 25 9.60 2.33 -3.84
N VAL A 26 10.21 1.55 -2.94
CA VAL A 26 9.74 0.21 -2.59
C VAL A 26 8.38 0.29 -1.89
N ARG A 27 8.21 1.22 -0.93
CA ARG A 27 6.91 1.45 -0.28
C ARG A 27 5.84 1.81 -1.31
N GLN A 28 6.17 2.70 -2.25
CA GLN A 28 5.27 3.12 -3.31
C GLN A 28 4.91 1.96 -4.24
N PHE A 29 5.89 1.18 -4.69
CA PHE A 29 5.68 0.03 -5.58
C PHE A 29 4.78 -1.04 -4.95
N TYR A 30 5.02 -1.42 -3.70
CA TYR A 30 4.15 -2.35 -2.98
C TYR A 30 2.73 -1.81 -2.86
N PHE A 31 2.57 -0.54 -2.49
CA PHE A 31 1.24 0.05 -2.37
C PHE A 31 0.53 0.16 -3.73
N ASP A 32 1.20 0.63 -4.78
CA ASP A 32 0.64 0.76 -6.13
C ASP A 32 0.20 -0.59 -6.69
N THR A 33 1.00 -1.64 -6.48
CA THR A 33 0.68 -2.99 -6.95
C THR A 33 -0.59 -3.52 -6.28
N TRP A 34 -0.68 -3.41 -4.95
CA TRP A 34 -1.91 -3.79 -4.23
C TRP A 34 -3.10 -2.94 -4.69
N HIS A 35 -2.91 -1.62 -4.76
CA HIS A 35 -3.98 -0.67 -5.04
C HIS A 35 -4.54 -0.85 -6.45
N TYR A 36 -3.68 -1.14 -7.42
CA TYR A 36 -4.08 -1.46 -8.80
C TYR A 36 -5.03 -2.67 -8.85
N PHE A 37 -4.62 -3.81 -8.29
CA PHE A 37 -5.45 -5.01 -8.30
C PHE A 37 -6.70 -4.86 -7.42
N GLN A 38 -6.60 -4.10 -6.33
CA GLN A 38 -7.74 -3.78 -5.47
C GLN A 38 -8.79 -2.97 -6.24
N MET A 39 -8.37 -1.96 -7.00
CA MET A 39 -9.29 -1.16 -7.83
C MET A 39 -9.85 -1.96 -9.01
N GLN A 40 -9.06 -2.82 -9.65
CA GLN A 40 -9.58 -3.74 -10.67
C GLN A 40 -10.71 -4.63 -10.13
N GLY A 41 -10.59 -5.08 -8.87
CA GLY A 41 -11.64 -5.81 -8.19
C GLY A 41 -12.86 -4.94 -7.88
N LEU A 42 -12.64 -3.74 -7.34
CA LEU A 42 -13.71 -2.82 -6.92
C LEU A 42 -14.50 -2.22 -8.09
N VAL A 43 -13.95 -2.15 -9.30
CA VAL A 43 -14.71 -1.82 -10.51
C VAL A 43 -15.88 -2.79 -10.73
N LYS A 44 -15.79 -4.01 -10.20
CA LYS A 44 -16.84 -5.04 -10.28
C LYS A 44 -17.76 -5.05 -9.05
N SER A 45 -17.64 -4.07 -8.17
CA SER A 45 -18.44 -3.97 -6.94
C SER A 45 -19.94 -3.93 -7.25
N SER A 46 -20.73 -4.59 -6.40
CA SER A 46 -22.19 -4.47 -6.39
C SER A 46 -22.68 -3.10 -5.91
N ASP A 47 -21.83 -2.33 -5.22
CA ASP A 47 -22.08 -0.94 -4.85
C ASP A 47 -21.62 0.00 -5.98
N ALA A 48 -22.58 0.71 -6.59
CA ALA A 48 -22.34 1.58 -7.73
C ALA A 48 -21.37 2.73 -7.41
N ARG A 49 -21.42 3.30 -6.19
CA ARG A 49 -20.56 4.42 -5.82
C ARG A 49 -19.11 3.97 -5.69
N ILE A 50 -18.88 2.80 -5.13
CA ILE A 50 -17.54 2.19 -5.03
C ILE A 50 -17.00 1.89 -6.43
N ALA A 51 -17.81 1.27 -7.29
CA ALA A 51 -17.40 0.96 -8.67
C ALA A 51 -17.01 2.22 -9.46
N GLU A 52 -17.80 3.29 -9.38
CA GLU A 52 -17.52 4.57 -10.04
C GLU A 52 -16.22 5.24 -9.55
N ILE A 53 -15.94 5.18 -8.25
CA ILE A 53 -14.68 5.71 -7.69
C ILE A 53 -13.51 4.89 -8.22
N ALA A 54 -13.62 3.56 -8.18
CA ALA A 54 -12.58 2.66 -8.64
C ALA A 54 -12.26 2.84 -10.13
N GLU A 55 -13.29 3.00 -10.98
CA GLU A 55 -13.11 3.23 -12.42
C GLU A 55 -12.33 4.52 -12.72
N LYS A 56 -12.61 5.60 -11.97
CA LYS A 56 -11.89 6.87 -12.12
C LYS A 56 -10.44 6.74 -11.65
N SER A 57 -10.21 6.10 -10.51
CA SER A 57 -8.87 5.91 -9.95
C SER A 57 -8.00 4.97 -10.78
N LEU A 58 -8.57 3.96 -11.43
CA LEU A 58 -7.80 2.94 -12.15
C LEU A 58 -6.91 3.51 -13.28
N LYS A 59 -7.37 4.58 -13.94
CA LYS A 59 -6.57 5.28 -14.98
C LYS A 59 -5.28 5.84 -14.38
N GLU A 60 -5.39 6.54 -13.25
CA GLU A 60 -4.24 7.14 -12.57
C GLU A 60 -3.32 6.06 -11.98
N LEU A 61 -3.89 5.02 -11.38
CA LEU A 61 -3.13 3.92 -10.79
C LEU A 61 -2.33 3.10 -11.79
N THR A 62 -2.82 2.98 -13.03
CA THR A 62 -2.04 2.35 -14.11
C THR A 62 -0.74 3.11 -14.36
N TYR A 63 -0.75 4.45 -14.28
CA TYR A 63 0.47 5.25 -14.40
C TYR A 63 1.36 5.11 -13.16
N HIS A 64 0.80 5.10 -11.96
CA HIS A 64 1.57 4.93 -10.73
C HIS A 64 2.30 3.59 -10.71
N LEU A 65 1.58 2.48 -10.94
CA LEU A 65 2.17 1.13 -10.96
C LEU A 65 3.26 1.00 -12.02
N ARG A 66 3.02 1.46 -13.25
CA ARG A 66 4.04 1.45 -14.31
C ARG A 66 5.28 2.23 -13.88
N ARG A 67 5.10 3.45 -13.35
CA ARG A 67 6.22 4.32 -12.97
C ARG A 67 7.01 3.75 -11.80
N SER A 68 6.34 3.24 -10.77
CA SER A 68 7.02 2.66 -9.61
C SER A 68 7.74 1.37 -10.00
N GLY A 69 7.13 0.50 -10.82
CA GLY A 69 7.79 -0.66 -11.41
C GLY A 69 9.04 -0.31 -12.21
N ASP A 70 8.94 0.61 -13.18
CA ASP A 70 10.07 1.08 -14.00
C ASP A 70 11.24 1.59 -13.13
N LEU A 71 10.93 2.27 -12.02
CA LEU A 71 11.94 2.79 -11.09
C LEU A 71 12.56 1.70 -10.23
N ILE A 72 11.80 0.69 -9.81
CA ILE A 72 12.35 -0.48 -9.10
C ILE A 72 13.34 -1.22 -10.01
N VAL A 73 13.01 -1.42 -11.30
CA VAL A 73 13.92 -2.04 -12.26
C VAL A 73 15.22 -1.23 -12.39
N ARG A 74 15.12 0.09 -12.61
CA ARG A 74 16.31 0.94 -12.75
C ARG A 74 17.19 1.00 -11.50
N LEU A 75 16.57 0.95 -10.31
CA LEU A 75 17.31 0.99 -9.05
C LEU A 75 17.92 -0.38 -8.72
N GLY A 76 17.21 -1.47 -9.02
CA GLY A 76 17.65 -2.85 -8.83
C GLY A 76 18.73 -3.27 -9.81
N ASP A 77 18.52 -3.07 -11.11
CA ASP A 77 19.50 -3.39 -12.18
C ASP A 77 20.36 -2.16 -12.54
N GLY A 78 20.71 -1.38 -11.52
CA GLY A 78 21.49 -0.16 -11.65
C GLY A 78 22.96 -0.37 -11.31
N THR A 79 23.48 0.43 -10.37
CA THR A 79 24.83 0.22 -9.82
C THR A 79 24.76 -0.75 -8.64
N ALA A 80 25.91 -1.29 -8.23
CA ALA A 80 25.99 -2.10 -7.01
C ALA A 80 25.45 -1.36 -5.77
N GLU A 81 25.62 -0.03 -5.72
CA GLU A 81 25.08 0.79 -4.63
C GLU A 81 23.56 0.91 -4.69
N SER A 82 22.98 1.23 -5.86
CA SER A 82 21.52 1.34 -5.98
C SER A 82 20.83 -0.01 -5.78
N HIS A 83 21.43 -1.08 -6.29
CA HIS A 83 20.96 -2.44 -6.08
C HIS A 83 20.92 -2.78 -4.59
N GLY A 84 22.04 -2.59 -3.88
CA GLY A 84 22.14 -2.91 -2.45
C GLY A 84 21.14 -2.10 -1.58
N LYS A 85 20.95 -0.81 -1.91
CA LYS A 85 19.94 0.03 -1.23
C LYS A 85 18.52 -0.46 -1.49
N THR A 86 18.20 -0.79 -2.74
CA THR A 86 16.87 -1.31 -3.12
C THR A 86 16.58 -2.65 -2.47
N GLN A 87 17.53 -3.59 -2.47
CA GLN A 87 17.36 -4.87 -1.81
C GLN A 87 17.17 -4.71 -0.30
N THR A 88 17.88 -3.77 0.33
CA THR A 88 17.71 -3.46 1.76
C THR A 88 16.29 -2.95 2.03
N ALA A 89 15.80 -2.00 1.22
CA ALA A 89 14.45 -1.47 1.32
C ALA A 89 13.37 -2.55 1.12
N VAL A 90 13.54 -3.42 0.11
CA VAL A 90 12.70 -4.59 -0.16
C VAL A 90 12.58 -5.45 1.10
N ASN A 91 13.72 -5.82 1.68
CA ASN A 91 13.74 -6.68 2.87
C ASN A 91 13.09 -6.02 4.08
N ALA A 92 13.35 -4.72 4.30
CA ALA A 92 12.86 -3.98 5.46
C ALA A 92 11.34 -3.74 5.40
N LEU A 93 10.78 -3.48 4.21
CA LEU A 93 9.37 -3.11 4.06
C LEU A 93 8.46 -4.31 3.79
N TRP A 94 9.00 -5.48 3.44
CA TRP A 94 8.21 -6.67 3.07
C TRP A 94 7.15 -7.04 4.09
N MET A 95 7.51 -7.05 5.38
CA MET A 95 6.62 -7.42 6.47
C MET A 95 5.36 -6.54 6.56
N TYR A 96 5.38 -5.32 6.05
CA TYR A 96 4.23 -4.41 6.05
C TYR A 96 3.33 -4.57 4.80
N SER A 97 3.80 -5.24 3.76
CA SER A 97 3.04 -5.45 2.52
C SER A 97 1.86 -6.42 2.70
N GLY A 98 1.95 -7.32 3.68
CA GLY A 98 0.97 -8.39 3.88
C GLY A 98 -0.36 -7.95 4.49
N GLU A 99 -0.39 -6.86 5.27
CA GLU A 99 -1.59 -6.45 6.03
C GLU A 99 -2.82 -6.25 5.14
N ALA A 100 -2.62 -5.74 3.93
CA ALA A 100 -3.70 -5.42 3.00
C ALA A 100 -4.52 -6.64 2.57
N PHE A 101 -3.98 -7.85 2.72
CA PHE A 101 -4.63 -9.13 2.41
C PHE A 101 -5.16 -9.85 3.66
N ILE A 102 -4.95 -9.30 4.85
CA ILE A 102 -5.48 -9.85 6.09
C ILE A 102 -6.91 -9.32 6.25
N TYR A 103 -7.86 -10.13 5.82
CA TYR A 103 -9.28 -9.83 5.88
C TYR A 103 -9.84 -10.23 7.25
N ASP A 104 -10.71 -9.38 7.80
CA ASP A 104 -11.50 -9.68 8.98
C ASP A 104 -12.98 -9.89 8.62
N ALA A 105 -13.84 -10.04 9.63
CA ALA A 105 -15.26 -10.31 9.42
C ALA A 105 -15.98 -9.24 8.59
N ILE A 106 -15.51 -7.98 8.63
CA ILE A 106 -16.09 -6.90 7.83
C ILE A 106 -15.70 -7.08 6.37
N ASP A 107 -14.41 -7.33 6.10
CA ASP A 107 -13.94 -7.56 4.74
C ASP A 107 -14.65 -8.78 4.11
N GLU A 108 -14.75 -9.90 4.83
CA GLU A 108 -15.43 -11.11 4.36
C GLU A 108 -16.94 -10.87 4.10
N ALA A 109 -17.59 -10.05 4.93
CA ALA A 109 -18.97 -9.65 4.66
C ALA A 109 -19.08 -8.80 3.38
N MET A 110 -18.12 -7.90 3.11
CA MET A 110 -18.10 -7.13 1.86
C MET A 110 -17.85 -8.01 0.64
N VAL A 111 -17.00 -9.03 0.76
CA VAL A 111 -16.80 -10.04 -0.29
C VAL A 111 -18.09 -10.83 -0.55
N ALA A 112 -18.77 -11.30 0.50
CA ALA A 112 -20.01 -12.06 0.39
C ALA A 112 -21.15 -11.25 -0.27
N LEU A 113 -21.18 -9.94 -0.06
CA LEU A 113 -22.12 -9.01 -0.70
C LEU A 113 -21.70 -8.59 -2.11
N GLY A 114 -20.54 -9.05 -2.61
CA GLY A 114 -20.00 -8.67 -3.90
C GLY A 114 -19.49 -7.22 -3.96
N VAL A 115 -19.25 -6.58 -2.82
CA VAL A 115 -18.78 -5.19 -2.73
C VAL A 115 -17.25 -5.12 -2.88
N ALA A 116 -16.52 -6.10 -2.34
CA ALA A 116 -15.07 -6.15 -2.37
C ALA A 116 -14.56 -7.45 -3.04
N PRO A 117 -13.38 -7.43 -3.68
CA PRO A 117 -12.76 -8.65 -4.20
C PRO A 117 -12.24 -9.54 -3.05
N ALA A 118 -12.15 -10.85 -3.28
CA ALA A 118 -11.60 -11.78 -2.31
C ALA A 118 -10.07 -11.60 -2.16
N ALA A 119 -9.57 -11.66 -0.92
CA ALA A 119 -8.15 -11.49 -0.59
C ALA A 119 -7.22 -12.47 -1.30
N ALA A 120 -7.63 -13.73 -1.45
CA ALA A 120 -6.77 -14.78 -2.02
C ALA A 120 -6.36 -14.48 -3.47
N GLY A 121 -7.31 -14.10 -4.32
CA GLY A 121 -7.04 -13.73 -5.71
C GLY A 121 -6.23 -12.44 -5.80
N LEU A 122 -6.57 -11.46 -4.96
CA LEU A 122 -5.84 -10.19 -4.86
C LEU A 122 -4.37 -10.38 -4.49
N ARG A 123 -4.11 -11.25 -3.50
CA ARG A 123 -2.76 -11.58 -3.02
C ARG A 123 -1.96 -12.35 -4.06
N ALA A 124 -2.58 -13.28 -4.77
CA ALA A 124 -1.92 -14.03 -5.84
C ALA A 124 -1.43 -13.09 -6.95
N ALA A 125 -2.30 -12.21 -7.44
CA ALA A 125 -1.95 -11.23 -8.47
C ALA A 125 -0.85 -10.26 -8.01
N PHE A 126 -0.91 -9.81 -6.75
CA PHE A 126 0.14 -8.98 -6.16
C PHE A 126 1.50 -9.69 -6.16
N LEU A 127 1.57 -10.93 -5.66
CA LEU A 127 2.82 -11.67 -5.57
C LEU A 127 3.40 -12.00 -6.95
N GLU A 128 2.55 -12.34 -7.90
CA GLU A 128 2.95 -12.60 -9.28
C GLU A 128 3.61 -11.36 -9.91
N HIS A 129 2.97 -10.20 -9.80
CA HIS A 129 3.51 -8.97 -10.38
C HIS A 129 4.78 -8.48 -9.66
N VAL A 130 4.84 -8.60 -8.33
CA VAL A 130 6.07 -8.28 -7.57
C VAL A 130 7.21 -9.19 -8.00
N ALA A 131 6.96 -10.49 -8.16
CA ALA A 131 7.98 -11.44 -8.60
C ALA A 131 8.47 -11.14 -10.02
N GLU A 132 7.58 -10.77 -10.94
CA GLU A 132 7.91 -10.33 -12.30
C GLU A 132 8.86 -9.13 -12.29
N ILE A 133 8.49 -8.05 -11.60
CA ILE A 133 9.30 -6.82 -11.53
C ILE A 133 10.63 -7.08 -10.81
N PHE A 134 10.65 -7.88 -9.74
CA PHE A 134 11.88 -8.18 -9.03
C PHE A 134 12.84 -9.04 -9.85
N ALA A 135 12.32 -9.99 -10.65
CA ALA A 135 13.14 -10.76 -11.56
C ALA A 135 13.81 -9.85 -12.62
N GLU A 136 13.06 -8.91 -13.19
CA GLU A 136 13.61 -7.91 -14.13
C GLU A 136 14.63 -6.99 -13.44
N ALA A 137 14.34 -6.56 -12.20
CA ALA A 137 15.21 -5.70 -11.40
C ALA A 137 16.44 -6.43 -10.81
N THR A 138 16.60 -7.73 -11.05
CA THR A 138 17.63 -8.60 -10.43
C THR A 138 17.56 -8.70 -8.89
N LEU A 139 16.44 -8.34 -8.28
CA LEU A 139 16.23 -8.34 -6.83
C LEU A 139 15.71 -9.70 -6.35
N ALA A 140 16.09 -10.09 -5.13
CA ALA A 140 15.53 -11.25 -4.46
C ALA A 140 14.20 -10.90 -3.79
N MET A 141 13.13 -11.60 -4.15
CA MET A 141 11.85 -11.51 -3.44
C MET A 141 11.95 -12.21 -2.08
N PRO A 142 11.60 -11.56 -0.97
CA PRO A 142 11.50 -12.22 0.32
C PRO A 142 10.42 -13.31 0.32
N ASP A 143 10.52 -14.28 1.22
CA ASP A 143 9.58 -15.40 1.28
C ASP A 143 8.12 -14.91 1.40
N PRO A 144 7.21 -15.27 0.47
CA PRO A 144 5.79 -14.97 0.57
C PRO A 144 5.12 -15.54 1.82
N ALA A 145 5.69 -16.57 2.45
CA ALA A 145 5.21 -17.15 3.70
C ALA A 145 5.83 -16.49 4.95
N ALA A 146 6.69 -15.48 4.78
CA ALA A 146 7.25 -14.74 5.90
C ALA A 146 6.15 -14.12 6.77
N TRP A 147 6.46 -13.93 8.05
CA TRP A 147 5.55 -13.27 8.98
C TRP A 147 5.30 -11.81 8.56
N MET A 148 4.05 -11.37 8.70
CA MET A 148 3.59 -10.05 8.30
C MET A 148 3.08 -9.27 9.51
N GLN A 149 3.46 -8.00 9.59
CA GLN A 149 2.95 -7.07 10.58
C GLN A 149 1.51 -6.67 10.23
N GLN A 150 0.70 -6.42 11.26
CA GLN A 150 -0.71 -6.04 11.13
C GLN A 150 -1.16 -5.17 12.30
N GLY A 151 -2.20 -4.36 12.09
CA GLY A 151 -2.83 -3.58 13.15
C GLY A 151 -3.43 -2.26 12.67
N GLY A 152 -2.90 -1.66 11.61
CA GLY A 152 -3.33 -0.37 11.06
C GLY A 152 -4.81 -0.36 10.68
N LYS A 153 -5.32 -1.43 10.05
CA LYS A 153 -6.76 -1.58 9.76
C LYS A 153 -7.64 -1.61 11.01
N LYS A 154 -7.06 -1.81 12.20
CA LYS A 154 -7.75 -1.87 13.50
C LYS A 154 -7.35 -0.72 14.42
N GLY A 155 -6.68 0.32 13.91
CA GLY A 155 -6.25 1.48 14.70
C GLY A 155 -5.03 1.22 15.58
N ARG A 156 -4.32 0.11 15.36
CA ARG A 156 -3.08 -0.24 16.06
C ARG A 156 -1.89 0.07 15.16
N HIS A 157 -1.45 1.32 15.22
CA HIS A 157 -0.42 1.87 14.34
C HIS A 157 0.99 1.74 14.94
N SER A 158 2.00 1.94 14.10
CA SER A 158 3.37 2.20 14.55
C SER A 158 3.45 3.57 15.25
N GLU A 159 4.58 3.84 15.89
CA GLU A 159 4.88 5.14 16.47
C GLU A 159 4.90 6.29 15.45
N HIS A 160 5.00 5.98 14.16
CA HIS A 160 5.14 6.98 13.10
C HIS A 160 3.84 7.78 12.85
N LEU A 161 2.67 7.14 12.92
CA LEU A 161 1.41 7.79 12.54
C LEU A 161 1.11 9.01 13.42
N GLY A 162 1.43 8.96 14.72
CA GLY A 162 1.20 10.08 15.63
C GLY A 162 1.88 11.37 15.17
N TYR A 163 3.12 11.29 14.70
CA TYR A 163 3.86 12.44 14.17
C TYR A 163 3.24 12.98 12.87
N ILE A 164 2.83 12.08 11.97
CA ILE A 164 2.17 12.45 10.71
C ILE A 164 0.87 13.22 10.99
N LEU A 165 0.04 12.72 11.92
CA LEU A 165 -1.22 13.35 12.26
C LEU A 165 -1.04 14.70 12.96
N ALA A 166 -0.03 14.82 13.82
CA ALA A 166 0.27 16.09 14.49
C ALA A 166 0.54 17.20 13.47
N GLU A 167 1.30 16.91 12.42
CA GLU A 167 1.58 17.86 11.34
C GLU A 167 0.35 18.07 10.44
N MET A 168 -0.25 16.99 9.93
CA MET A 168 -1.39 17.06 8.99
C MET A 168 -2.60 17.78 9.58
N GLN A 169 -2.82 17.68 10.89
CA GLN A 169 -4.04 18.19 11.53
C GLN A 169 -3.83 19.53 12.24
N PHE A 170 -2.60 20.06 12.27
CA PHE A 170 -2.26 21.25 13.04
C PHE A 170 -3.20 22.42 12.74
N LEU A 171 -3.32 22.80 11.47
CA LEU A 171 -4.09 24.00 11.08
C LEU A 171 -5.57 23.89 11.51
N GLN A 172 -6.18 22.73 11.27
CA GLN A 172 -7.58 22.51 11.59
C GLN A 172 -7.83 22.43 13.11
N ARG A 173 -6.88 21.90 13.89
CA ARG A 173 -6.97 21.85 15.36
C ARG A 173 -6.70 23.20 16.01
N ALA A 174 -5.80 24.01 15.46
CA ALA A 174 -5.50 25.35 15.94
C ALA A 174 -6.63 26.34 15.64
N TYR A 175 -7.32 26.18 14.50
CA TYR A 175 -8.40 27.07 14.05
C TYR A 175 -9.68 26.28 13.70
N PRO A 176 -10.36 25.69 14.69
CA PRO A 176 -11.54 24.87 14.45
C PRO A 176 -12.72 25.71 13.93
N GLY A 177 -13.44 25.17 12.94
CA GLY A 177 -14.64 25.81 12.36
C GLY A 177 -14.36 26.88 11.29
N ALA A 178 -13.09 27.13 10.93
CA ALA A 178 -12.73 27.98 9.81
C ALA A 178 -13.02 27.33 8.44
N GLU A 179 -13.28 28.16 7.42
CA GLU A 179 -13.49 27.76 6.03
C GLU A 179 -12.20 27.92 5.21
N TRP A 180 -11.89 26.94 4.36
CA TRP A 180 -10.69 26.87 3.52
C TRP A 180 -11.02 26.33 2.12
#